data_AF-A0A965M5K6-F1
#
_entry.id   AF-A0A965M5K6-F1
#
_cell.length_a   1.000
_cell.length_b   1.000
_cell.length_c   1.000
_cell.angle_alpha   90.00
_cell.angle_beta   90.00
_cell.angle_gamma   90.00
#
_symmetry.space_group_name_H-M   'P 1'
#
loop_
_entity.id
_entity.type
_entity.pdbx_description
1 polymer ?
#
loop_
_entity_poly.entity_id
_entity_poly.type
_entity_poly.pdbx_seq_one_letter_code
_entity_poly.pdbx_strand_id
1 'polypeptide(L)'
;MEKLFVKLGESSSWVNTLTGQAQLLRQSARGRVSLPPGTPAELGGWSLPGAARKEFFRERGQLAQRFDAAKWLPFFRGGSWASFRVRYEELNLLYRKNLLLARRLRGKSQFPGARGVTERLWRSQCSTAQWHGTQGGLHLPHLRGAIWRELLMAEAEMRAGQTEMEVVREDVNADGQIEVVAGHPDLTMLFAPHLGGACLEVGLPGRRDEGMNGASAGPTDWYERRMFQDHFFAKGTTVDQLSAGTYPELGDFILQPFEITQMRQTGSRVTLSLQRDGGLYRVGTRLPCLLEKTYAIDAAESLVEVSYRITNTGRLPLEAIFATELNLNVGPDQSGRGVWQFGESKKTDRDRWQGDGVTRVVAGSPDGLEVTMSSENLPWVAGYPLLDAEKGPEGLIRQGNCVLFGQHLDLKPGEKAEARLKVTFRKKEAKIAPKK
;
A
#
# COMPACT_ATOMS: atom_id res chain seq x y z
N MET A 1 -34.10 -2.59 23.89
CA MET A 1 -34.86 -1.85 22.87
C MET A 1 -36.34 -1.74 23.20
N GLU A 2 -37.04 -2.84 23.44
CA GLU A 2 -38.48 -2.81 23.78
C GLU A 2 -38.84 -1.92 25.00
N LYS A 3 -38.07 -2.03 26.09
CA LYS A 3 -38.20 -1.15 27.27
C LYS A 3 -38.07 0.35 26.95
N LEU A 4 -37.26 0.72 25.95
CA LEU A 4 -37.10 2.12 25.54
C LEU A 4 -38.37 2.62 24.83
N PHE A 5 -38.93 1.81 23.93
CA PHE A 5 -40.15 2.19 23.20
C PHE A 5 -41.36 2.29 24.14
N VAL A 6 -41.49 1.40 25.11
CA VAL A 6 -42.53 1.48 26.15
C VAL A 6 -42.41 2.80 26.91
N LYS A 7 -41.21 3.13 27.43
CA LYS A 7 -41.00 4.38 28.17
C LYS A 7 -41.22 5.64 27.35
N LEU A 8 -40.86 5.63 26.06
CA LEU A 8 -41.14 6.75 25.14
C LEU A 8 -42.65 6.92 24.93
N GLY A 9 -43.41 5.82 24.86
CA GLY A 9 -44.87 5.85 24.79
C GLY A 9 -45.51 6.38 26.08
N GLU A 10 -45.07 5.89 27.24
CA GLU A 10 -45.53 6.36 28.56
C GLU A 10 -45.24 7.85 28.78
N SER A 11 -44.15 8.37 28.20
CA SER A 11 -43.73 9.77 28.31
C SER A 11 -44.28 10.69 27.22
N SER A 12 -45.23 10.21 26.40
CA SER A 12 -45.76 10.94 25.23
C SER A 12 -46.45 12.27 25.55
N SER A 13 -46.87 12.47 26.81
CA SER A 13 -47.45 13.73 27.27
C SER A 13 -46.45 14.90 27.25
N TRP A 14 -45.14 14.64 27.28
CA TRP A 14 -44.10 15.68 27.29
C TRP A 14 -42.92 15.39 26.34
N VAL A 15 -42.79 14.16 25.83
CA VAL A 15 -41.80 13.78 24.81
C VAL A 15 -42.50 13.50 23.48
N ASN A 16 -42.28 14.37 22.49
CA ASN A 16 -42.81 14.18 21.14
C ASN A 16 -41.79 13.44 20.26
N THR A 17 -42.11 12.22 19.84
CA THR A 17 -41.31 11.47 18.87
C THR A 17 -41.74 11.84 17.45
N LEU A 18 -40.82 12.42 16.66
CA LEU A 18 -41.09 12.89 15.31
C LEU A 18 -40.03 12.37 14.34
N THR A 19 -40.43 12.20 13.09
CA THR A 19 -39.47 12.03 11.99
C THR A 19 -38.84 13.37 11.63
N GLY A 20 -37.68 13.35 10.97
CA GLY A 20 -37.04 14.58 10.47
C GLY A 20 -37.96 15.38 9.54
N GLN A 21 -38.72 14.71 8.67
CA GLN A 21 -39.69 15.36 7.79
C GLN A 21 -40.82 16.03 8.58
N ALA A 22 -41.42 15.34 9.55
CA ALA A 22 -42.50 15.90 10.36
C ALA A 22 -42.05 17.16 11.13
N GLN A 23 -40.82 17.16 11.65
CA GLN A 23 -40.24 18.32 12.31
C GLN A 23 -40.08 19.51 11.35
N LEU A 24 -39.57 19.28 10.13
CA LEU A 24 -39.38 20.33 9.12
C LEU A 24 -40.71 20.95 8.65
N LEU A 25 -41.77 20.16 8.55
CA LEU A 25 -43.11 20.65 8.22
C LEU A 25 -43.76 21.42 9.37
N ARG A 26 -43.46 21.04 10.61
CA ARG A 26 -44.06 21.66 11.81
C ARG A 26 -43.40 22.98 12.18
N GLN A 27 -42.08 23.09 12.03
CA GLN A 27 -41.31 24.25 12.47
C GLN A 27 -40.21 24.60 11.47
N SER A 28 -40.14 25.87 11.10
CA SER A 28 -39.03 26.41 10.32
C SER A 28 -37.71 26.36 11.11
N ALA A 29 -36.59 26.34 10.38
CA ALA A 29 -35.27 26.46 10.99
C ALA A 29 -35.17 27.76 11.81
N ARG A 30 -34.47 27.72 12.95
CA ARG A 30 -34.32 28.89 13.85
C ARG A 30 -33.61 30.08 13.22
N GLY A 31 -32.83 29.85 12.17
CA GLY A 31 -32.07 30.90 11.50
C GLY A 31 -31.00 30.33 10.59
N ARG A 32 -30.15 31.23 10.10
CA ARG A 32 -29.03 30.90 9.22
C ARG A 32 -27.79 30.59 10.06
N VAL A 33 -27.01 29.60 9.62
CA VAL A 33 -25.70 29.25 10.19
C VAL A 33 -24.73 28.96 9.05
N SER A 34 -23.46 29.36 9.22
CA SER A 34 -22.36 28.91 8.37
C SER A 34 -21.55 27.86 9.14
N LEU A 35 -21.43 26.66 8.58
CA LEU A 35 -20.68 25.57 9.19
C LEU A 35 -19.30 25.47 8.52
N PRO A 36 -18.19 25.54 9.29
CA PRO A 36 -16.87 25.31 8.71
C PRO A 36 -16.73 23.84 8.28
N PRO A 37 -15.85 23.56 7.30
CA PRO A 37 -15.45 22.18 7.02
C PRO A 37 -14.91 21.54 8.30
N GLY A 38 -15.42 20.38 8.66
CA GLY A 38 -15.07 19.76 9.92
C GLY A 38 -15.65 18.37 10.07
N THR A 39 -15.17 17.69 11.10
CA THR A 39 -15.64 16.38 11.52
C THR A 39 -16.11 16.47 12.96
N PRO A 40 -16.91 15.49 13.44
CA PRO A 40 -17.10 15.31 14.86
C PRO A 40 -15.74 15.31 15.58
N ALA A 41 -15.65 15.94 16.74
CA ALA A 41 -14.37 16.19 17.42
C ALA A 41 -13.54 14.91 17.65
N GLU A 42 -14.20 13.77 17.84
CA GLU A 42 -13.53 12.45 17.96
C GLU A 42 -12.85 12.03 16.66
N LEU A 43 -13.56 12.13 15.54
CA LEU A 43 -13.05 11.81 14.22
C LEU A 43 -11.90 12.73 13.81
N GLY A 44 -11.96 13.99 14.21
CA GLY A 44 -10.83 14.92 14.06
C GLY A 44 -9.59 14.50 14.85
N GLY A 45 -9.75 13.87 16.02
CA GLY A 45 -8.62 13.29 16.76
C GLY A 45 -8.01 12.10 16.03
N TRP A 46 -8.83 11.21 15.49
CA TRP A 46 -8.38 10.03 14.76
C TRP A 46 -7.66 10.34 13.45
N SER A 47 -7.94 11.48 12.82
CA SER A 47 -7.28 11.86 11.57
C SER A 47 -5.87 12.43 11.76
N LEU A 48 -5.42 12.65 13.00
CA LEU A 48 -4.08 13.14 13.31
C LEU A 48 -3.01 12.04 13.21
N PRO A 49 -1.76 12.38 12.82
CA PRO A 49 -0.62 11.47 12.85
C PRO A 49 -0.28 10.97 14.26
N GLY A 50 0.46 9.86 14.36
CA GLY A 50 0.61 9.05 15.59
C GLY A 50 0.87 9.82 16.90
N ALA A 51 1.89 10.68 16.95
CA ALA A 51 2.21 11.47 18.14
C ALA A 51 1.12 12.52 18.46
N ALA A 52 0.71 13.31 17.46
CA ALA A 52 -0.33 14.33 17.60
C ALA A 52 -1.69 13.73 18.01
N ARG A 53 -2.03 12.53 17.53
CA ARG A 53 -3.23 11.78 17.94
C ARG A 53 -3.20 11.45 19.44
N LYS A 54 -2.09 10.90 19.92
CA LYS A 54 -1.93 10.52 21.34
C LYS A 54 -2.06 11.75 22.24
N GLU A 55 -1.39 12.83 21.88
CA GLU A 55 -1.46 14.10 22.61
C GLU A 55 -2.87 14.67 22.58
N PHE A 56 -3.52 14.73 21.42
CA PHE A 56 -4.89 15.21 21.29
C PHE A 56 -5.88 14.51 22.24
N PHE A 57 -5.86 13.17 22.28
CA PHE A 57 -6.76 12.41 23.15
C PHE A 57 -6.41 12.58 24.63
N ARG A 58 -5.11 12.69 24.99
CA ARG A 58 -4.67 12.97 26.36
C ARG A 58 -5.19 14.33 26.83
N GLU A 59 -4.91 15.38 26.07
CA GLU A 59 -5.28 16.77 26.43
C GLU A 59 -6.81 16.95 26.44
N ARG A 60 -7.53 16.35 25.48
CA ARG A 60 -8.99 16.37 25.48
C ARG A 60 -9.57 15.68 26.72
N GLY A 61 -8.99 14.55 27.12
CA GLY A 61 -9.38 13.80 28.32
C GLY A 61 -9.19 14.64 29.59
N GLN A 62 -8.05 15.31 29.72
CA GLN A 62 -7.79 16.23 30.84
C GLN A 62 -8.74 17.42 30.84
N LEU A 63 -9.00 18.03 29.67
CA LEU A 63 -9.95 19.14 29.54
C LEU A 63 -11.37 18.75 29.96
N ALA A 64 -11.80 17.53 29.63
CA ALA A 64 -13.12 17.01 29.97
C ALA A 64 -13.33 16.81 31.49
N GLN A 65 -12.27 16.70 32.28
CA GLN A 65 -12.33 16.55 33.73
C GLN A 65 -12.41 17.89 34.49
N ARG A 66 -12.26 19.02 33.79
CA ARG A 66 -12.34 20.35 34.42
C ARG A 66 -13.78 20.76 34.72
N PHE A 67 -13.97 21.53 35.79
CA PHE A 67 -15.28 22.08 36.15
C PHE A 67 -15.87 23.02 35.07
N ASP A 68 -15.00 23.66 34.28
CA ASP A 68 -15.37 24.58 33.20
C ASP A 68 -15.29 23.93 31.80
N ALA A 69 -15.24 22.59 31.71
CA ALA A 69 -15.07 21.84 30.47
C ALA A 69 -16.07 22.25 29.37
N ALA A 70 -17.34 22.46 29.73
CA ALA A 70 -18.40 22.84 28.78
C ALA A 70 -18.11 24.18 28.06
N LYS A 71 -17.35 25.08 28.69
CA LYS A 71 -16.93 26.35 28.10
C LYS A 71 -15.86 26.14 27.03
N TRP A 72 -14.96 25.17 27.23
CA TRP A 72 -13.73 25.04 26.45
C TRP A 72 -13.74 23.90 25.42
N LEU A 73 -14.42 22.80 25.70
CA LEU A 73 -14.54 21.66 24.78
C LEU A 73 -15.05 22.08 23.38
N PRO A 74 -16.00 23.03 23.24
CA PRO A 74 -16.42 23.53 21.93
C PRO A 74 -15.33 24.23 21.13
N PHE A 75 -14.19 24.60 21.71
CA PHE A 75 -13.04 25.19 21.02
C PHE A 75 -11.91 24.19 20.78
N PHE A 76 -11.95 23.02 21.40
CA PHE A 76 -10.96 21.96 21.21
C PHE A 76 -11.20 21.28 19.85
N ARG A 77 -10.21 21.34 18.95
CA ARG A 77 -10.33 20.88 17.55
C ARG A 77 -9.18 19.96 17.18
N GLY A 78 -9.49 18.92 16.40
CA GLY A 78 -8.50 18.02 15.82
C GLY A 78 -8.27 18.30 14.34
N GLY A 79 -7.81 17.28 13.62
CA GLY A 79 -7.68 17.32 12.17
C GLY A 79 -9.03 17.25 11.45
N SER A 80 -8.95 17.15 10.11
CA SER A 80 -10.12 17.04 9.23
C SER A 80 -10.23 15.62 8.64
N TRP A 81 -11.31 15.30 7.94
CA TRP A 81 -11.39 14.05 7.18
C TRP A 81 -10.27 13.94 6.14
N ALA A 82 -9.90 15.07 5.51
CA ALA A 82 -8.82 15.12 4.54
C ALA A 82 -7.46 14.73 5.13
N SER A 83 -7.25 14.95 6.44
CA SER A 83 -6.01 14.63 7.13
C SER A 83 -5.72 13.12 7.16
N PHE A 84 -6.72 12.25 6.99
CA PHE A 84 -6.47 10.81 6.86
C PHE A 84 -5.61 10.47 5.63
N ARG A 85 -5.70 11.23 4.53
CA ARG A 85 -4.86 11.02 3.36
C ARG A 85 -3.40 11.40 3.60
N VAL A 86 -3.15 12.39 4.47
CA VAL A 86 -1.79 12.75 4.88
C VAL A 86 -1.23 11.69 5.83
N ARG A 87 -2.08 11.12 6.68
CA ARG A 87 -1.67 10.08 7.63
C ARG A 87 -1.37 8.74 6.95
N TYR A 88 -2.10 8.40 5.90
CA TYR A 88 -2.05 7.10 5.26
C TYR A 88 -1.77 7.27 3.76
N GLU A 89 -0.52 7.02 3.35
CA GLU A 89 -0.09 7.18 1.96
C GLU A 89 -0.90 6.28 1.02
N GLU A 90 -1.18 5.04 1.43
CA GLU A 90 -2.03 4.11 0.68
C GLU A 90 -3.44 4.67 0.43
N LEU A 91 -4.00 5.37 1.42
CA LEU A 91 -5.31 6.01 1.25
C LEU A 91 -5.23 7.20 0.28
N ASN A 92 -4.15 7.97 0.32
CA ASN A 92 -3.90 9.02 -0.65
C ASN A 92 -3.85 8.42 -2.06
N LEU A 93 -3.07 7.36 -2.27
CA LEU A 93 -2.97 6.68 -3.55
C LEU A 93 -4.33 6.19 -4.07
N LEU A 94 -5.12 5.51 -3.23
CA LEU A 94 -6.49 5.09 -3.52
C LEU A 94 -7.38 6.25 -4.00
N TYR A 95 -7.39 7.33 -3.23
CA TYR A 95 -8.19 8.51 -3.51
C TYR A 95 -7.76 9.19 -4.82
N ARG A 96 -6.44 9.31 -5.04
CA ARG A 96 -5.87 9.96 -6.21
C ARG A 96 -6.08 9.14 -7.48
N LYS A 97 -5.99 7.81 -7.40
CA LYS A 97 -6.35 6.92 -8.50
C LYS A 97 -7.79 7.14 -8.95
N ASN A 98 -8.75 7.23 -8.02
CA ASN A 98 -10.14 7.54 -8.35
C ASN A 98 -10.26 8.88 -9.12
N LEU A 99 -9.63 9.95 -8.61
CA LEU A 99 -9.67 11.27 -9.24
C LEU A 99 -9.01 11.27 -10.62
N LEU A 100 -7.89 10.56 -10.77
CA LEU A 100 -7.18 10.41 -12.03
C LEU A 100 -8.06 9.75 -13.08
N LEU A 101 -8.66 8.61 -12.74
CA LEU A 101 -9.56 7.88 -13.64
C LEU A 101 -10.81 8.71 -13.96
N ALA A 102 -11.38 9.42 -12.98
CA ALA A 102 -12.52 10.31 -13.22
C ALA A 102 -12.16 11.48 -14.17
N ARG A 103 -10.97 12.06 -14.05
CA ARG A 103 -10.47 13.10 -14.97
C ARG A 103 -10.28 12.54 -16.37
N ARG A 104 -9.66 11.36 -16.50
CA ARG A 104 -9.47 10.68 -17.80
C ARG A 104 -10.81 10.31 -18.44
N LEU A 105 -11.79 9.86 -17.65
CA LEU A 105 -13.14 9.56 -18.12
C LEU A 105 -13.84 10.79 -18.69
N ARG A 106 -13.72 11.96 -18.03
CA ARG A 106 -14.26 13.24 -18.54
C ARG A 106 -13.58 13.69 -19.84
N GLY A 107 -12.30 13.36 -20.00
CA GLY A 107 -11.53 13.70 -21.21
C GLY A 107 -11.78 12.76 -22.39
N LYS A 108 -12.39 11.59 -22.18
CA LYS A 108 -12.76 10.66 -23.25
C LYS A 108 -14.19 10.96 -23.74
N SER A 109 -14.39 10.92 -25.06
CA SER A 109 -15.71 10.89 -25.69
C SER A 109 -16.55 9.73 -25.14
N GLN A 110 -17.89 9.80 -25.20
CA GLN A 110 -18.74 8.64 -24.83
C GLN A 110 -18.27 7.37 -25.56
N PHE A 111 -17.87 6.35 -24.79
CA PHE A 111 -17.47 5.04 -25.30
C PHE A 111 -18.40 3.95 -24.72
N PRO A 112 -18.55 2.81 -25.40
CA PRO A 112 -19.30 1.67 -24.88
C PRO A 112 -18.75 1.26 -23.50
N GLY A 113 -19.58 1.37 -22.46
CA GLY A 113 -19.17 1.05 -21.08
C GLY A 113 -18.85 2.25 -20.18
N ALA A 114 -18.88 3.50 -20.69
CA ALA A 114 -18.62 4.70 -19.87
C ALA A 114 -19.53 4.79 -18.62
N ARG A 115 -20.78 4.33 -18.72
CA ARG A 115 -21.70 4.22 -17.57
C ARG A 115 -21.21 3.19 -16.53
N GLY A 116 -20.77 2.01 -16.98
CA GLY A 116 -20.20 0.98 -16.11
C GLY A 116 -18.97 1.48 -15.38
N VAL A 117 -18.05 2.14 -16.09
CA VAL A 117 -16.88 2.80 -15.50
C VAL A 117 -17.29 3.84 -14.46
N THR A 118 -18.29 4.68 -14.77
CA THR A 118 -18.81 5.68 -13.82
C THR A 118 -19.35 5.03 -12.54
N GLU A 119 -20.14 3.97 -12.67
CA GLU A 119 -20.70 3.23 -11.53
C GLU A 119 -19.59 2.57 -10.68
N ARG A 120 -18.54 2.03 -11.31
CA ARG A 120 -17.36 1.49 -10.60
C ARG A 120 -16.62 2.58 -9.82
N LEU A 121 -16.41 3.74 -10.44
CA LEU A 121 -15.79 4.88 -9.77
C LEU A 121 -16.63 5.34 -8.57
N TRP A 122 -17.95 5.37 -8.65
CA TRP A 122 -18.81 5.66 -7.49
C TRP A 122 -18.71 4.59 -6.40
N ARG A 123 -18.70 3.30 -6.75
CA ARG A 123 -18.53 2.21 -5.75
C ARG A 123 -17.19 2.30 -5.01
N SER A 124 -16.13 2.69 -5.72
CA SER A 124 -14.80 2.89 -5.11
C SER A 124 -14.72 4.10 -4.15
N GLN A 125 -15.74 4.96 -4.12
CA GLN A 125 -15.82 6.08 -3.18
C GLN A 125 -16.44 5.69 -1.82
N CYS A 126 -16.67 4.39 -1.56
CA CYS A 126 -17.15 3.91 -0.27
C CYS A 126 -16.24 4.37 0.87
N SER A 127 -16.78 5.20 1.77
CA SER A 127 -15.99 5.85 2.82
C SER A 127 -15.47 4.88 3.87
N THR A 128 -16.05 3.69 4.02
CA THR A 128 -15.68 2.74 5.07
C THR A 128 -14.19 2.39 5.04
N ALA A 129 -13.59 2.19 3.87
CA ALA A 129 -12.16 1.91 3.76
C ALA A 129 -11.28 3.17 3.69
N GLN A 130 -11.85 4.37 3.84
CA GLN A 130 -11.15 5.65 3.67
C GLN A 130 -10.76 6.36 4.96
N TRP A 131 -10.87 5.67 6.09
CA TRP A 131 -10.45 6.19 7.39
C TRP A 131 -10.27 5.04 8.36
N HIS A 132 -9.72 5.34 9.52
CA HIS A 132 -9.69 4.41 10.62
C HIS A 132 -9.88 5.15 11.95
N GLY A 133 -10.72 4.58 12.81
CA GLY A 133 -11.07 5.11 14.13
C GLY A 133 -10.56 4.19 15.24
N THR A 134 -11.48 3.50 15.92
CA THR A 134 -11.17 2.53 16.98
C THR A 134 -10.98 1.12 16.46
N GLN A 135 -11.75 0.70 15.45
CA GLN A 135 -11.70 -0.62 14.85
C GLN A 135 -12.07 -0.56 13.36
N GLY A 136 -11.52 -1.49 12.60
CA GLY A 136 -11.89 -1.71 11.21
C GLY A 136 -11.40 -0.62 10.25
N GLY A 137 -12.21 -0.31 9.24
CA GLY A 137 -11.93 0.73 8.26
C GLY A 137 -10.75 0.41 7.35
N LEU A 138 -9.87 1.38 7.12
CA LEU A 138 -8.68 1.25 6.26
C LEU A 138 -7.84 0.04 6.64
N HIS A 139 -7.74 -0.35 7.91
CA HIS A 139 -6.94 -1.50 8.34
C HIS A 139 -7.51 -2.87 7.94
N LEU A 140 -8.70 -2.95 7.34
CA LEU A 140 -9.26 -4.22 6.86
C LEU A 140 -8.91 -4.46 5.37
N PRO A 141 -8.05 -5.45 5.05
CA PRO A 141 -7.61 -5.67 3.66
C PRO A 141 -8.75 -5.94 2.68
N HIS A 142 -9.81 -6.64 3.11
CA HIS A 142 -10.96 -6.93 2.26
C HIS A 142 -11.75 -5.67 1.88
N LEU A 143 -11.75 -4.62 2.72
CA LEU A 143 -12.40 -3.35 2.40
C LEU A 143 -11.57 -2.56 1.39
N ARG A 144 -10.24 -2.47 1.58
CA ARG A 144 -9.33 -1.82 0.61
C ARG A 144 -9.34 -2.55 -0.73
N GLY A 145 -9.21 -3.88 -0.70
CA GLY A 145 -9.25 -4.71 -1.89
C GLY A 145 -10.55 -4.58 -2.68
N ALA A 146 -11.69 -4.34 -2.00
CA ALA A 146 -12.95 -4.04 -2.69
C ALA A 146 -12.91 -2.71 -3.45
N ILE A 147 -12.30 -1.66 -2.87
CA ILE A 147 -12.14 -0.36 -3.55
C ILE A 147 -11.19 -0.52 -4.76
N TRP A 148 -10.02 -1.11 -4.55
CA TRP A 148 -9.03 -1.32 -5.61
C TRP A 148 -9.56 -2.16 -6.76
N ARG A 149 -10.34 -3.22 -6.48
CA ARG A 149 -10.98 -4.02 -7.53
C ARG A 149 -11.83 -3.14 -8.45
N GLU A 150 -12.64 -2.23 -7.91
CA GLU A 150 -13.48 -1.37 -8.73
C GLU A 150 -12.63 -0.36 -9.53
N LEU A 151 -11.58 0.21 -8.92
CA LEU A 151 -10.66 1.12 -9.62
C LEU A 151 -9.92 0.44 -10.78
N LEU A 152 -9.39 -0.76 -10.56
CA LEU A 152 -8.64 -1.49 -11.58
C LEU A 152 -9.54 -2.03 -12.68
N MET A 153 -10.76 -2.46 -12.35
CA MET A 153 -11.76 -2.80 -13.38
C MET A 153 -12.16 -1.58 -14.22
N ALA A 154 -12.39 -0.44 -13.58
CA ALA A 154 -12.66 0.82 -14.29
C ALA A 154 -11.50 1.20 -15.20
N GLU A 155 -10.26 1.05 -14.71
CA GLU A 155 -9.06 1.35 -15.48
C GLU A 155 -8.88 0.45 -16.70
N ALA A 156 -9.08 -0.87 -16.54
CA ALA A 156 -9.00 -1.85 -17.60
C ALA A 156 -10.10 -1.62 -18.66
N GLU A 157 -11.35 -1.39 -18.23
CA GLU A 157 -12.46 -1.06 -19.15
C GLU A 157 -12.19 0.22 -19.94
N MET A 158 -11.60 1.25 -19.31
CA MET A 158 -11.21 2.47 -20.00
C MET A 158 -10.10 2.28 -21.03
N ARG A 159 -9.31 1.21 -20.93
CA ARG A 159 -8.22 0.87 -21.87
C ARG A 159 -8.60 -0.26 -22.82
N ALA A 160 -9.83 -0.78 -22.76
CA ALA A 160 -10.25 -1.90 -23.60
C ALA A 160 -9.94 -1.63 -25.09
N GLY A 161 -9.31 -2.61 -25.75
CA GLY A 161 -8.87 -2.51 -27.15
C GLY A 161 -7.50 -1.89 -27.37
N GLN A 162 -6.84 -1.36 -26.33
CA GLN A 162 -5.45 -0.91 -26.39
C GLN A 162 -4.51 -2.12 -26.50
N THR A 163 -3.61 -2.09 -27.49
CA THR A 163 -2.63 -3.16 -27.75
C THR A 163 -1.21 -2.81 -27.31
N GLU A 164 -0.91 -1.52 -27.17
CA GLU A 164 0.41 -1.03 -26.76
C GLU A 164 0.38 -0.59 -25.30
N MET A 165 1.52 -0.60 -24.63
CA MET A 165 1.64 -0.04 -23.29
C MET A 165 1.59 1.49 -23.36
N GLU A 166 0.74 2.15 -22.59
CA GLU A 166 0.74 3.62 -22.47
C GLU A 166 1.67 4.02 -21.33
N VAL A 167 2.67 4.88 -21.62
CA VAL A 167 3.53 5.46 -20.58
C VAL A 167 3.12 6.88 -20.28
N VAL A 168 2.77 7.15 -19.02
CA VAL A 168 2.40 8.50 -18.55
C VAL A 168 3.35 8.92 -17.43
N ARG A 169 3.79 10.19 -17.48
CA ARG A 169 4.59 10.82 -16.44
C ARG A 169 3.79 11.95 -15.82
N GLU A 170 3.33 11.78 -14.60
CA GLU A 170 2.54 12.77 -13.88
C GLU A 170 2.70 12.59 -12.37
N ASP A 171 2.41 13.65 -11.62
CA ASP A 171 2.29 13.60 -10.16
C ASP A 171 0.96 12.93 -9.81
N VAL A 172 1.00 11.61 -9.59
CA VAL A 172 -0.18 10.78 -9.35
C VAL A 172 -0.66 10.96 -7.93
N ASN A 173 0.25 10.96 -6.96
CA ASN A 173 -0.11 10.99 -5.53
C ASN A 173 -0.30 12.45 -4.99
N ALA A 174 0.04 13.47 -5.78
CA ALA A 174 0.03 14.89 -5.43
C ALA A 174 1.04 15.29 -4.34
N ASP A 175 2.24 14.68 -4.35
CA ASP A 175 3.37 15.00 -3.46
C ASP A 175 4.37 16.00 -4.09
N GLY A 176 4.14 16.42 -5.34
CA GLY A 176 5.00 17.33 -6.10
C GLY A 176 6.14 16.64 -6.85
N GLN A 177 6.23 15.32 -6.81
CA GLN A 177 7.18 14.51 -7.56
C GLN A 177 6.47 13.77 -8.69
N ILE A 178 7.21 13.40 -9.73
CA ILE A 178 6.64 12.76 -10.92
C ILE A 178 6.80 11.25 -10.83
N GLU A 179 5.68 10.53 -10.81
CA GLU A 179 5.67 9.09 -11.04
C GLU A 179 5.67 8.73 -12.53
N VAL A 180 6.01 7.47 -12.80
CA VAL A 180 5.92 6.84 -14.11
C VAL A 180 4.84 5.75 -14.05
N VAL A 181 3.79 5.91 -14.86
CA VAL A 181 2.74 4.92 -15.06
C VAL A 181 3.01 4.15 -16.35
N ALA A 182 3.04 2.82 -16.28
CA ALA A 182 2.95 1.95 -17.45
C ALA A 182 1.58 1.27 -17.42
N GLY A 183 0.67 1.66 -18.31
CA GLY A 183 -0.72 1.20 -18.32
C GLY A 183 -1.10 0.40 -19.56
N HIS A 184 -1.59 -0.82 -19.35
CA HIS A 184 -2.21 -1.71 -20.33
C HIS A 184 -3.50 -2.30 -19.72
N PRO A 185 -4.50 -2.74 -20.52
CA PRO A 185 -5.70 -3.39 -19.99
C PRO A 185 -5.43 -4.51 -19.00
N ASP A 186 -4.41 -5.33 -19.28
CA ASP A 186 -4.09 -6.53 -18.49
C ASP A 186 -3.10 -6.28 -17.34
N LEU A 187 -2.36 -5.17 -17.37
CA LEU A 187 -1.35 -4.85 -16.38
C LEU A 187 -1.14 -3.33 -16.30
N THR A 188 -1.24 -2.78 -15.10
CA THR A 188 -0.83 -1.40 -14.80
C THR A 188 0.24 -1.41 -13.72
N MET A 189 1.28 -0.61 -13.92
CA MET A 189 2.34 -0.40 -12.94
C MET A 189 2.59 1.08 -12.69
N LEU A 190 2.81 1.43 -11.42
CA LEU A 190 3.17 2.78 -11.00
C LEU A 190 4.55 2.74 -10.34
N PHE A 191 5.48 3.56 -10.82
CA PHE A 191 6.84 3.66 -10.29
C PHE A 191 7.09 5.06 -9.72
N ALA A 192 7.82 5.13 -8.60
CA ALA A 192 8.24 6.37 -7.97
C ALA A 192 9.77 6.50 -8.00
N PRO A 193 10.36 7.05 -9.08
CA PRO A 193 11.80 7.31 -9.17
C PRO A 193 12.36 8.07 -7.97
N HIS A 194 11.62 9.06 -7.46
CA HIS A 194 12.01 9.88 -6.32
C HIS A 194 12.06 9.14 -4.99
N LEU A 195 11.45 7.95 -4.92
CA LEU A 195 11.25 7.21 -3.68
C LEU A 195 11.83 5.81 -3.80
N GLY A 196 13.16 5.76 -3.84
CA GLY A 196 13.93 4.54 -4.02
C GLY A 196 13.75 3.88 -5.37
N GLY A 197 13.13 4.54 -6.37
CA GLY A 197 12.78 3.91 -7.64
C GLY A 197 11.87 2.69 -7.49
N ALA A 198 11.06 2.64 -6.43
CA ALA A 198 10.19 1.51 -6.10
C ALA A 198 8.92 1.48 -6.97
N CYS A 199 8.24 0.34 -6.99
CA CYS A 199 6.92 0.18 -7.59
C CYS A 199 5.82 0.33 -6.53
N LEU A 200 4.97 1.34 -6.70
CA LEU A 200 3.87 1.71 -5.80
C LEU A 200 2.60 0.87 -6.03
N GLU A 201 2.38 0.42 -7.26
CA GLU A 201 1.17 -0.29 -7.67
C GLU A 201 1.52 -1.34 -8.71
N VAL A 202 1.05 -2.58 -8.48
CA VAL A 202 0.87 -3.58 -9.53
C VAL A 202 -0.62 -3.91 -9.61
N GLY A 203 -1.25 -3.39 -10.65
CA GLY A 203 -2.67 -3.51 -10.93
C GLY A 203 -2.95 -4.56 -12.01
N LEU A 204 -3.70 -5.60 -11.65
CA LEU A 204 -4.27 -6.57 -12.58
C LEU A 204 -5.79 -6.35 -12.66
N PRO A 205 -6.47 -6.76 -13.75
CA PRO A 205 -7.93 -6.66 -13.85
C PRO A 205 -8.66 -7.25 -12.63
N GLY A 206 -9.25 -6.36 -11.82
CA GLY A 206 -9.98 -6.70 -10.62
C GLY A 206 -9.15 -7.08 -9.40
N ARG A 207 -7.84 -6.87 -9.41
CA ARG A 207 -6.98 -7.13 -8.24
C ARG A 207 -5.71 -6.30 -8.23
N ARG A 208 -5.41 -5.70 -7.08
CA ARG A 208 -4.09 -5.16 -6.74
C ARG A 208 -3.30 -6.17 -5.93
N ASP A 209 -1.99 -6.25 -6.15
CA ASP A 209 -1.08 -6.90 -5.20
C ASP A 209 -0.62 -5.88 -4.15
N GLU A 210 -0.82 -6.17 -2.85
CA GLU A 210 -0.57 -5.20 -1.76
C GLU A 210 0.10 -5.82 -0.53
N GLY A 211 1.19 -5.21 -0.06
CA GLY A 211 1.51 -5.24 1.37
C GLY A 211 1.44 -3.84 1.94
N MET A 212 0.62 -3.64 2.98
CA MET A 212 0.53 -2.35 3.68
C MET A 212 1.34 -2.37 4.98
N ASN A 213 1.80 -1.19 5.38
CA ASN A 213 2.18 -0.91 6.76
C ASN A 213 0.96 -0.83 7.68
N GLY A 214 1.02 -1.56 8.80
CA GLY A 214 0.13 -1.32 9.93
C GLY A 214 0.51 -0.02 10.62
N ALA A 215 -0.35 0.99 10.56
CA ALA A 215 -0.10 2.28 11.21
C ALA A 215 -0.45 2.24 12.71
N SER A 216 0.40 1.67 13.58
CA SER A 216 0.33 1.99 15.02
C SER A 216 1.59 1.67 15.84
N ALA A 217 1.86 2.59 16.78
CA ALA A 217 2.49 2.56 18.11
C ALA A 217 3.51 1.49 18.59
N GLY A 218 4.00 0.55 17.78
CA GLY A 218 5.24 -0.23 18.02
C GLY A 218 6.45 0.41 17.32
N PRO A 219 7.60 -0.28 17.15
CA PRO A 219 8.56 0.14 16.14
C PRO A 219 7.85 0.02 14.79
N THR A 220 7.21 1.11 14.39
CA THR A 220 6.60 1.27 13.07
C THR A 220 7.71 1.15 12.04
N ASP A 221 7.43 0.45 10.95
CA ASP A 221 8.29 0.50 9.77
C ASP A 221 8.64 1.95 9.48
N TRP A 222 9.93 2.22 9.32
CA TRP A 222 10.44 3.58 9.11
C TRP A 222 10.32 4.02 7.63
N TYR A 223 9.80 3.13 6.78
CA TYR A 223 9.49 3.36 5.36
C TYR A 223 8.17 2.68 5.00
N GLU A 224 7.52 3.15 3.93
CA GLU A 224 6.32 2.52 3.36
C GLU A 224 6.64 1.28 2.53
N ARG A 225 5.92 0.19 2.78
CA ARG A 225 6.09 -1.09 2.07
C ARG A 225 5.53 -1.05 0.65
N ARG A 226 6.36 -1.48 -0.29
CA ARG A 226 6.18 -1.41 -1.75
C ARG A 226 6.84 -2.61 -2.42
N MET A 227 6.81 -2.66 -3.75
CA MET A 227 7.56 -3.65 -4.51
C MET A 227 8.88 -3.10 -5.02
N PHE A 228 9.90 -3.96 -5.06
CA PHE A 228 11.24 -3.67 -5.55
C PHE A 228 11.95 -2.56 -4.75
N GLN A 229 11.87 -2.66 -3.41
CA GLN A 229 12.64 -1.80 -2.51
C GLN A 229 14.00 -2.44 -2.24
N ASP A 230 15.06 -1.66 -2.38
CA ASP A 230 16.42 -2.19 -2.42
C ASP A 230 17.14 -1.97 -1.09
N HIS A 231 17.43 -3.06 -0.41
CA HIS A 231 18.06 -3.09 0.91
C HIS A 231 19.52 -3.50 0.84
N PHE A 232 20.30 -3.01 1.81
CA PHE A 232 21.61 -3.54 2.13
C PHE A 232 21.70 -3.87 3.61
N PHE A 233 21.75 -5.17 3.95
CA PHE A 233 21.84 -5.63 5.33
C PHE A 233 23.26 -6.03 5.73
N ALA A 234 23.49 -6.09 7.05
CA ALA A 234 24.69 -6.72 7.59
C ALA A 234 24.68 -8.24 7.33
N LYS A 235 25.87 -8.83 7.13
CA LYS A 235 26.04 -10.29 7.08
C LYS A 235 25.48 -10.91 8.37
N GLY A 236 24.71 -12.00 8.23
CA GLY A 236 24.08 -12.69 9.36
C GLY A 236 22.72 -12.15 9.79
N THR A 237 22.17 -11.13 9.11
CA THR A 237 20.80 -10.65 9.36
C THR A 237 19.79 -11.78 9.15
N THR A 238 18.90 -12.00 10.13
CA THR A 238 17.92 -13.10 10.12
C THR A 238 16.51 -12.64 9.77
N VAL A 239 15.66 -13.55 9.31
CA VAL A 239 14.23 -13.27 9.05
C VAL A 239 13.50 -12.74 10.29
N ASP A 240 13.91 -13.16 11.50
CA ASP A 240 13.32 -12.64 12.73
C ASP A 240 13.67 -11.18 12.98
N GLN A 241 14.90 -10.77 12.68
CA GLN A 241 15.29 -9.36 12.76
C GLN A 241 14.56 -8.52 11.70
N LEU A 242 14.45 -9.04 10.47
CA LEU A 242 13.70 -8.39 9.38
C LEU A 242 12.23 -8.18 9.74
N SER A 243 11.57 -9.24 10.20
CA SER A 243 10.16 -9.20 10.62
C SER A 243 9.92 -8.30 11.83
N ALA A 244 10.91 -8.13 12.71
CA ALA A 244 10.82 -7.27 13.89
C ALA A 244 11.26 -5.83 13.66
N GLY A 245 11.83 -5.51 12.48
CA GLY A 245 12.39 -4.18 12.19
C GLY A 245 13.62 -3.83 13.02
N THR A 246 14.36 -4.82 13.54
CA THR A 246 15.54 -4.61 14.41
C THR A 246 16.87 -4.76 13.69
N TYR A 247 16.84 -4.94 12.37
CA TYR A 247 18.01 -5.03 11.52
C TYR A 247 18.65 -3.66 11.28
N PRO A 248 19.98 -3.58 11.16
CA PRO A 248 20.64 -2.37 10.67
C PRO A 248 20.49 -2.28 9.14
N GLU A 249 19.82 -1.23 8.66
CA GLU A 249 19.85 -0.86 7.25
C GLU A 249 21.18 -0.14 6.96
N LEU A 250 21.98 -0.70 6.07
CA LEU A 250 23.27 -0.12 5.69
C LEU A 250 23.13 0.85 4.52
N GLY A 251 22.16 0.65 3.62
CA GLY A 251 22.04 1.41 2.38
C GLY A 251 21.13 2.63 2.51
N ASP A 252 21.28 3.58 1.59
CA ASP A 252 20.39 4.74 1.45
C ASP A 252 19.46 4.65 0.22
N PHE A 253 19.11 3.44 -0.22
CA PHE A 253 18.42 3.22 -1.50
C PHE A 253 16.89 3.10 -1.38
N ILE A 254 16.33 2.96 -0.18
CA ILE A 254 14.88 2.74 0.02
C ILE A 254 14.05 4.01 -0.20
N LEU A 255 14.51 5.13 0.36
CA LEU A 255 13.75 6.37 0.43
C LEU A 255 14.29 7.47 -0.48
N GLN A 256 15.53 7.32 -0.95
CA GLN A 256 16.21 8.38 -1.67
C GLN A 256 15.97 8.28 -3.18
N PRO A 257 16.05 9.40 -3.90
CA PRO A 257 15.72 9.43 -5.32
C PRO A 257 16.72 8.66 -6.18
N PHE A 258 16.18 8.05 -7.22
CA PHE A 258 16.89 7.54 -8.38
C PHE A 258 16.65 8.47 -9.57
N GLU A 259 17.68 8.61 -10.40
CA GLU A 259 17.61 9.29 -11.68
C GLU A 259 17.13 8.33 -12.77
N ILE A 260 16.22 8.79 -13.64
CA ILE A 260 15.85 8.05 -14.84
C ILE A 260 16.94 8.25 -15.89
N THR A 261 17.65 7.19 -16.26
CA THR A 261 18.70 7.26 -17.29
C THR A 261 18.17 6.95 -18.68
N GLN A 262 17.18 6.07 -18.77
CA GLN A 262 16.58 5.67 -20.03
C GLN A 262 15.16 5.17 -19.83
N MET A 263 14.30 5.45 -20.81
CA MET A 263 12.98 4.87 -20.91
C MET A 263 12.68 4.55 -22.37
N ARG A 264 12.22 3.34 -22.67
CA ARG A 264 11.82 2.93 -24.03
C ARG A 264 10.50 2.18 -23.97
N GLN A 265 9.66 2.42 -24.97
CA GLN A 265 8.39 1.73 -25.18
C GLN A 265 8.41 1.13 -26.59
N THR A 266 8.04 -0.16 -26.69
CA THR A 266 7.89 -0.87 -27.97
C THR A 266 6.71 -1.83 -27.84
N GLY A 267 5.57 -1.51 -28.48
CA GLY A 267 4.36 -2.33 -28.37
C GLY A 267 3.87 -2.45 -26.93
N SER A 268 3.64 -3.68 -26.45
CA SER A 268 3.24 -4.00 -25.06
C SER A 268 4.38 -3.92 -24.04
N ARG A 269 5.61 -3.60 -24.48
CA ARG A 269 6.82 -3.62 -23.66
C ARG A 269 7.31 -2.23 -23.28
N VAL A 270 7.67 -2.07 -22.02
CA VAL A 270 8.33 -0.86 -21.50
C VAL A 270 9.59 -1.23 -20.76
N THR A 271 10.64 -0.45 -20.98
CA THR A 271 11.86 -0.49 -20.18
C THR A 271 12.05 0.84 -19.47
N LEU A 272 12.36 0.79 -18.17
CA LEU A 272 12.66 1.95 -17.33
C LEU A 272 13.97 1.68 -16.59
N SER A 273 15.02 2.38 -16.99
CA SER A 273 16.34 2.31 -16.35
C SER A 273 16.52 3.48 -15.40
N LEU A 274 16.92 3.13 -14.18
CA LEU A 274 17.14 4.02 -13.06
C LEU A 274 18.55 3.84 -12.51
N GLN A 275 19.15 4.91 -12.00
CA GLN A 275 20.43 4.83 -11.30
C GLN A 275 20.43 5.70 -10.04
N ARG A 276 21.22 5.30 -9.05
CA ARG A 276 21.51 6.08 -7.86
C ARG A 276 22.96 5.90 -7.46
N ASP A 277 23.72 7.00 -7.44
CA ASP A 277 24.99 7.09 -6.72
C ASP A 277 24.70 7.31 -5.24
N GLY A 278 24.67 6.20 -4.49
CA GLY A 278 24.34 6.16 -3.06
C GLY A 278 25.51 5.66 -2.24
N GLY A 279 25.23 4.97 -1.14
CA GLY A 279 26.29 4.33 -0.38
C GLY A 279 25.78 3.48 0.77
N LEU A 280 26.71 2.70 1.32
CA LEU A 280 26.50 1.95 2.55
C LEU A 280 27.16 2.70 3.72
N TYR A 281 26.49 2.73 4.86
CA TYR A 281 26.92 3.47 6.04
C TYR A 281 27.23 2.49 7.17
N ARG A 282 28.50 2.45 7.60
CA ARG A 282 28.96 1.64 8.74
C ARG A 282 29.77 2.51 9.67
N VAL A 283 29.36 2.61 10.94
CA VAL A 283 30.12 3.30 11.99
C VAL A 283 30.60 4.70 11.54
N GLY A 284 29.70 5.50 10.96
CA GLY A 284 30.01 6.85 10.47
C GLY A 284 30.83 6.92 9.18
N THR A 285 31.21 5.79 8.57
CA THR A 285 31.91 5.75 7.29
C THR A 285 30.92 5.47 6.15
N ARG A 286 30.95 6.31 5.11
CA ARG A 286 30.25 6.07 3.84
C ARG A 286 31.13 5.24 2.91
N LEU A 287 30.59 4.13 2.42
CA LEU A 287 31.13 3.29 1.36
C LEU A 287 30.34 3.58 0.07
N PRO A 288 30.90 4.33 -0.90
CA PRO A 288 30.20 4.67 -2.13
C PRO A 288 29.76 3.44 -2.92
N CYS A 289 28.52 3.46 -3.41
CA CYS A 289 27.92 2.37 -4.17
C CYS A 289 26.99 2.93 -5.23
N LEU A 290 27.22 2.57 -6.49
CA LEU A 290 26.29 2.86 -7.58
C LEU A 290 25.32 1.69 -7.73
N LEU A 291 24.03 1.96 -7.57
CA LEU A 291 22.97 1.01 -7.85
C LEU A 291 22.23 1.42 -9.12
N GLU A 292 22.28 0.56 -10.12
CA GLU A 292 21.46 0.67 -11.32
C GLU A 292 20.41 -0.42 -11.34
N LYS A 293 19.19 -0.06 -11.69
CA LYS A 293 18.10 -0.99 -11.87
C LYS A 293 17.32 -0.70 -13.14
N THR A 294 17.00 -1.74 -13.89
CA THR A 294 16.21 -1.66 -15.10
C THR A 294 14.98 -2.54 -14.96
N TYR A 295 13.81 -1.91 -14.97
CA TYR A 295 12.53 -2.59 -15.11
C TYR A 295 12.29 -2.89 -16.60
N ALA A 296 11.93 -4.12 -16.91
CA ALA A 296 11.40 -4.54 -18.21
C ALA A 296 10.02 -5.17 -17.99
N ILE A 297 8.99 -4.52 -18.52
CA ILE A 297 7.59 -4.85 -18.30
C ILE A 297 7.04 -5.36 -19.62
N ASP A 298 6.36 -6.51 -19.59
CA ASP A 298 5.61 -7.04 -20.72
C ASP A 298 4.17 -7.34 -20.27
N ALA A 299 3.23 -6.51 -20.72
CA ALA A 299 1.84 -6.70 -20.37
C ALA A 299 1.23 -7.98 -20.97
N ALA A 300 1.69 -8.41 -22.15
CA ALA A 300 1.14 -9.59 -22.83
C ALA A 300 1.42 -10.88 -22.04
N GLU A 301 2.55 -10.91 -21.33
CA GLU A 301 2.95 -12.02 -20.47
C GLU A 301 2.63 -11.80 -18.99
N SER A 302 2.07 -10.64 -18.63
CA SER A 302 1.93 -10.20 -17.22
C SER A 302 3.25 -10.37 -16.45
N LEU A 303 4.34 -9.95 -17.10
CA LEU A 303 5.72 -10.17 -16.66
C LEU A 303 6.37 -8.83 -16.29
N VAL A 304 7.08 -8.85 -15.16
CA VAL A 304 7.99 -7.78 -14.74
C VAL A 304 9.34 -8.40 -14.47
N GLU A 305 10.36 -7.96 -15.18
CA GLU A 305 11.75 -8.28 -14.88
C GLU A 305 12.44 -7.03 -14.30
N VAL A 306 13.22 -7.21 -13.24
CA VAL A 306 14.13 -6.19 -12.73
C VAL A 306 15.55 -6.72 -12.78
N SER A 307 16.41 -6.03 -13.51
CA SER A 307 17.84 -6.31 -13.58
C SER A 307 18.61 -5.28 -12.77
N TYR A 308 19.52 -5.73 -11.92
CA TYR A 308 20.34 -4.92 -11.02
C TYR A 308 21.80 -4.98 -11.42
N ARG A 309 22.49 -3.84 -11.31
CA ARG A 309 23.95 -3.74 -11.33
C ARG A 309 24.40 -2.92 -10.13
N ILE A 310 25.17 -3.54 -9.26
CA ILE A 310 25.66 -2.97 -8.01
C ILE A 310 27.17 -2.81 -8.16
N THR A 311 27.66 -1.58 -8.15
CA THR A 311 29.08 -1.29 -8.39
C THR A 311 29.69 -0.63 -7.17
N ASN A 312 30.80 -1.19 -6.67
CA ASN A 312 31.61 -0.54 -5.64
C ASN A 312 32.42 0.59 -6.28
N THR A 313 31.96 1.82 -6.12
CA THR A 313 32.63 3.03 -6.62
C THR A 313 33.62 3.62 -5.61
N GLY A 314 33.75 2.99 -4.44
CA GLY A 314 34.65 3.40 -3.37
C GLY A 314 36.08 2.86 -3.51
N ARG A 315 36.86 3.11 -2.45
CA ARG A 315 38.26 2.64 -2.32
C ARG A 315 38.43 1.47 -1.35
N LEU A 316 37.38 1.11 -0.64
CA LEU A 316 37.35 0.02 0.34
C LEU A 316 36.44 -1.09 -0.16
N PRO A 317 36.67 -2.36 0.23
CA PRO A 317 35.74 -3.45 -0.06
C PRO A 317 34.34 -3.16 0.47
N LEU A 318 33.33 -3.54 -0.31
CA LEU A 318 31.92 -3.44 0.03
C LEU A 318 31.38 -4.82 0.34
N GLU A 319 31.12 -5.05 1.63
CA GLU A 319 30.49 -6.28 2.10
C GLU A 319 29.07 -5.97 2.57
N ALA A 320 28.08 -6.76 2.16
CA ALA A 320 26.68 -6.65 2.61
C ALA A 320 25.86 -7.85 2.15
N ILE A 321 24.59 -7.91 2.56
CA ILE A 321 23.56 -8.65 1.83
C ILE A 321 22.76 -7.62 1.06
N PHE A 322 22.84 -7.64 -0.28
CA PHE A 322 21.86 -6.91 -1.09
C PHE A 322 20.59 -7.73 -1.15
N ALA A 323 19.42 -7.11 -0.97
CA ALA A 323 18.15 -7.77 -1.17
C ALA A 323 17.11 -6.82 -1.74
N THR A 324 16.35 -7.27 -2.73
CA THR A 324 15.17 -6.56 -3.22
C THR A 324 13.92 -7.13 -2.54
N GLU A 325 13.11 -6.23 -1.97
CA GLU A 325 11.90 -6.53 -1.20
C GLU A 325 10.65 -6.42 -2.07
N LEU A 326 9.76 -7.39 -1.97
CA LEU A 326 8.46 -7.43 -2.64
C LEU A 326 7.38 -7.61 -1.58
N ASN A 327 6.51 -6.62 -1.46
CA ASN A 327 5.36 -6.67 -0.57
C ASN A 327 4.09 -7.03 -1.37
N LEU A 328 3.54 -8.21 -1.10
CA LEU A 328 2.44 -8.83 -1.86
C LEU A 328 1.26 -9.18 -0.93
N ASN A 329 0.04 -9.15 -1.45
CA ASN A 329 -1.14 -9.64 -0.74
C ASN A 329 -1.43 -11.07 -1.18
N VAL A 330 -0.93 -12.10 -0.50
CA VAL A 330 -1.22 -13.50 -0.89
C VAL A 330 -2.61 -13.97 -0.38
N GLY A 331 -3.63 -13.13 -0.59
CA GLY A 331 -5.03 -13.35 -0.27
C GLY A 331 -5.58 -12.32 0.71
N PRO A 332 -6.72 -11.65 0.43
CA PRO A 332 -7.28 -10.66 1.34
C PRO A 332 -8.01 -11.28 2.54
N ASP A 333 -8.29 -12.58 2.48
CA ASP A 333 -8.92 -13.28 3.58
C ASP A 333 -7.91 -13.48 4.72
N GLN A 334 -8.37 -13.29 5.95
CA GLN A 334 -7.54 -13.52 7.13
C GLN A 334 -7.35 -15.03 7.38
N SER A 335 -7.60 -15.88 6.39
CA SER A 335 -7.78 -17.33 6.55
C SER A 335 -6.48 -18.10 6.79
N GLY A 336 -5.33 -17.51 6.45
CA GLY A 336 -4.04 -18.19 6.55
C GLY A 336 -3.83 -19.29 5.49
N ARG A 337 -4.61 -19.27 4.41
CA ARG A 337 -4.59 -20.30 3.35
C ARG A 337 -3.71 -19.92 2.16
N GLY A 338 -3.06 -18.76 2.19
CA GLY A 338 -2.03 -18.42 1.22
C GLY A 338 -0.85 -19.36 1.37
N VAL A 339 -0.19 -19.70 0.26
CA VAL A 339 0.90 -20.68 0.23
C VAL A 339 2.11 -20.10 -0.46
N TRP A 340 3.28 -20.37 0.11
CA TRP A 340 4.59 -20.15 -0.48
C TRP A 340 5.25 -21.50 -0.79
N GLN A 341 5.81 -21.65 -1.98
CA GLN A 341 6.51 -22.87 -2.42
C GLN A 341 7.87 -22.51 -2.99
N PHE A 342 8.92 -23.19 -2.52
CA PHE A 342 10.29 -23.03 -3.01
C PHE A 342 11.09 -24.32 -2.75
N GLY A 343 11.74 -24.86 -3.78
CA GLY A 343 12.32 -26.20 -3.71
C GLY A 343 11.27 -27.24 -3.28
N GLU A 344 11.60 -28.06 -2.28
CA GLU A 344 10.68 -29.01 -1.64
C GLU A 344 9.89 -28.39 -0.47
N SER A 345 10.18 -27.14 -0.13
CA SER A 345 9.55 -26.46 1.01
C SER A 345 8.20 -25.86 0.62
N LYS A 346 7.24 -26.00 1.54
CA LYS A 346 5.93 -25.37 1.48
C LYS A 346 5.67 -24.65 2.80
N LYS A 347 5.31 -23.37 2.73
CA LYS A 347 5.01 -22.50 3.87
C LYS A 347 3.65 -21.85 3.68
N THR A 348 3.02 -21.44 4.78
CA THR A 348 1.80 -20.63 4.76
C THR A 348 2.12 -19.15 4.67
N ASP A 349 1.14 -18.33 4.33
CA ASP A 349 1.20 -16.86 4.39
C ASP A 349 1.30 -16.29 5.82
N ARG A 350 1.37 -17.15 6.84
CA ARG A 350 1.62 -16.78 8.25
C ARG A 350 3.00 -17.18 8.75
N ASP A 351 3.74 -17.97 7.99
CA ASP A 351 5.05 -18.46 8.39
C ASP A 351 6.14 -17.44 8.11
N ARG A 352 7.17 -17.46 8.96
CA ARG A 352 8.47 -16.84 8.69
C ARG A 352 9.40 -17.90 8.15
N TRP A 353 10.20 -17.56 7.16
CA TRP A 353 11.14 -18.47 6.54
C TRP A 353 12.30 -17.73 5.90
N GLN A 354 13.44 -18.41 5.81
CA GLN A 354 14.61 -17.96 5.06
C GLN A 354 15.27 -19.18 4.42
N GLY A 355 15.98 -18.95 3.32
CA GLY A 355 16.67 -20.00 2.58
C GLY A 355 17.84 -19.44 1.79
N ASP A 356 18.73 -20.34 1.39
CA ASP A 356 19.84 -20.04 0.49
C ASP A 356 19.83 -21.05 -0.67
N GLY A 357 20.44 -20.68 -1.80
CA GLY A 357 20.39 -21.45 -3.05
C GLY A 357 18.99 -21.51 -3.70
N VAL A 358 18.06 -20.63 -3.31
CA VAL A 358 16.69 -20.59 -3.85
C VAL A 358 16.63 -19.63 -5.03
N THR A 359 16.34 -20.17 -6.21
CA THR A 359 16.20 -19.37 -7.45
C THR A 359 14.75 -19.20 -7.89
N ARG A 360 13.80 -19.83 -7.20
CA ARG A 360 12.38 -19.77 -7.55
C ARG A 360 11.48 -19.87 -6.33
N VAL A 361 10.53 -18.94 -6.22
CA VAL A 361 9.46 -18.93 -5.22
C VAL A 361 8.13 -18.76 -5.93
N VAL A 362 7.13 -19.55 -5.57
CA VAL A 362 5.75 -19.44 -6.06
C VAL A 362 4.83 -19.13 -4.89
N ALA A 363 4.13 -18.01 -4.96
CA ALA A 363 3.06 -17.65 -4.05
C ALA A 363 1.70 -17.97 -4.68
N GLY A 364 0.82 -18.63 -3.94
CA GLY A 364 -0.55 -18.92 -4.35
C GLY A 364 -1.55 -18.39 -3.33
N SER A 365 -2.53 -17.62 -3.78
CA SER A 365 -3.58 -17.06 -2.92
C SER A 365 -4.90 -17.82 -3.03
N PRO A 366 -5.76 -17.82 -1.99
CA PRO A 366 -7.02 -18.56 -1.99
C PRO A 366 -8.05 -18.09 -3.04
N ASP A 367 -7.94 -16.84 -3.49
CA ASP A 367 -8.75 -16.23 -4.56
C ASP A 367 -8.19 -16.50 -5.97
N GLY A 368 -7.14 -17.31 -6.10
CA GLY A 368 -6.67 -17.85 -7.38
C GLY A 368 -5.53 -17.09 -8.05
N LEU A 369 -4.91 -16.08 -7.43
CA LEU A 369 -3.66 -15.52 -7.96
C LEU A 369 -2.51 -16.47 -7.64
N GLU A 370 -1.67 -16.66 -8.65
CA GLU A 370 -0.36 -17.24 -8.53
C GLU A 370 0.67 -16.20 -8.95
N VAL A 371 1.66 -15.96 -8.10
CA VAL A 371 2.81 -15.11 -8.39
C VAL A 371 4.03 -16.00 -8.45
N THR A 372 4.66 -16.10 -9.61
CA THR A 372 5.92 -16.83 -9.78
C THR A 372 7.06 -15.83 -9.81
N MET A 373 8.01 -15.99 -8.88
CA MET A 373 9.23 -15.20 -8.80
C MET A 373 10.42 -16.12 -9.08
N SER A 374 11.26 -15.75 -10.05
CA SER A 374 12.49 -16.48 -10.36
C SER A 374 13.68 -15.54 -10.48
N SER A 375 14.79 -15.89 -9.86
CA SER A 375 15.99 -15.08 -9.78
C SER A 375 17.21 -15.70 -10.46
N GLU A 376 18.08 -14.83 -10.96
CA GLU A 376 19.45 -15.13 -11.38
C GLU A 376 20.38 -14.32 -10.46
N ASN A 377 21.36 -14.98 -9.83
CA ASN A 377 22.30 -14.39 -8.84
C ASN A 377 21.64 -13.74 -7.61
N LEU A 378 20.46 -14.21 -7.19
CA LEU A 378 19.86 -13.88 -5.88
C LEU A 378 19.46 -15.17 -5.15
N PRO A 379 20.43 -15.95 -4.64
CA PRO A 379 20.17 -17.26 -4.03
C PRO A 379 19.59 -17.17 -2.62
N TRP A 380 19.78 -16.04 -1.92
CA TRP A 380 19.27 -15.84 -0.57
C TRP A 380 17.83 -15.35 -0.64
N VAL A 381 16.95 -15.96 0.14
CA VAL A 381 15.53 -15.56 0.23
C VAL A 381 15.07 -15.48 1.67
N ALA A 382 14.14 -14.57 1.94
CA ALA A 382 13.43 -14.51 3.20
C ALA A 382 11.98 -14.12 2.96
N GLY A 383 11.07 -14.59 3.82
CA GLY A 383 9.67 -14.20 3.76
C GLY A 383 9.00 -14.23 5.13
N TYR A 384 8.08 -13.29 5.34
CA TYR A 384 7.34 -13.13 6.59
C TYR A 384 5.99 -12.41 6.39
N PRO A 385 5.00 -12.63 7.27
CA PRO A 385 3.74 -11.91 7.22
C PRO A 385 3.90 -10.45 7.66
N LEU A 386 3.18 -9.55 7.00
CA LEU A 386 3.01 -8.17 7.47
C LEU A 386 1.79 -8.13 8.37
N LEU A 387 1.96 -7.75 9.62
CA LEU A 387 0.90 -7.72 10.61
C LEU A 387 0.62 -6.29 11.04
N ASP A 388 -0.66 -5.97 11.17
CA ASP A 388 -1.08 -4.72 11.76
C ASP A 388 -0.72 -4.68 13.25
N ALA A 389 -0.30 -3.52 13.71
CA ALA A 389 -0.06 -3.28 15.12
C ALA A 389 -1.37 -3.28 15.93
N GLU A 390 -2.50 -2.97 15.29
CA GLU A 390 -3.83 -3.09 15.91
C GLU A 390 -4.42 -4.49 15.73
N LYS A 391 -5.00 -5.03 16.82
CA LYS A 391 -5.67 -6.33 16.80
C LYS A 391 -7.11 -6.15 16.33
N GLY A 392 -7.51 -6.96 15.35
CA GLY A 392 -8.90 -7.16 15.00
C GLY A 392 -9.61 -8.13 15.96
N PRO A 393 -10.90 -8.43 15.71
CA PRO A 393 -11.69 -9.33 16.55
C PRO A 393 -11.08 -10.73 16.72
N GLU A 394 -10.33 -11.20 15.71
CA GLU A 394 -9.74 -12.54 15.64
C GLU A 394 -8.21 -12.54 15.90
N GLY A 395 -7.62 -11.42 16.31
CA GLY A 395 -6.19 -11.28 16.57
C GLY A 395 -5.49 -10.29 15.65
N LEU A 396 -4.19 -10.47 15.42
CA LEU A 396 -3.39 -9.60 14.54
C LEU A 396 -3.91 -9.69 13.09
N ILE A 397 -4.10 -8.53 12.47
CA ILE A 397 -4.62 -8.46 11.10
C ILE A 397 -3.44 -8.58 10.12
N ARG A 398 -3.43 -9.57 9.25
CA ARG A 398 -2.43 -9.67 8.18
C ARG A 398 -2.74 -8.62 7.11
N GLN A 399 -1.78 -7.72 6.86
CA GLN A 399 -1.85 -6.67 5.84
C GLN A 399 -1.25 -7.09 4.49
N GLY A 400 -0.49 -8.18 4.48
CA GLY A 400 0.22 -8.69 3.31
C GLY A 400 1.33 -9.63 3.72
N ASN A 401 2.30 -9.83 2.84
CA ASN A 401 3.49 -10.63 3.04
C ASN A 401 4.66 -9.92 2.40
N CYS A 402 5.80 -9.95 3.08
CA CYS A 402 7.07 -9.55 2.55
C CYS A 402 7.81 -10.78 2.03
N VAL A 403 8.42 -10.68 0.86
CA VAL A 403 9.42 -11.62 0.35
C VAL A 403 10.62 -10.85 -0.16
N LEU A 404 11.82 -11.31 0.18
CA LEU A 404 13.09 -10.75 -0.26
C LEU A 404 13.86 -11.76 -1.09
N PHE A 405 14.50 -11.27 -2.14
CA PHE A 405 15.50 -11.99 -2.92
C PHE A 405 16.82 -11.22 -2.85
N GLY A 406 17.90 -11.90 -2.45
CA GLY A 406 19.16 -11.26 -2.19
C GLY A 406 20.40 -12.10 -2.50
N GLN A 407 21.54 -11.46 -2.37
CA GLN A 407 22.85 -12.07 -2.54
C GLN A 407 23.86 -11.48 -1.55
N HIS A 408 24.82 -12.31 -1.15
CA HIS A 408 25.97 -11.84 -0.40
C HIS A 408 26.92 -11.09 -1.33
N LEU A 409 27.26 -9.87 -0.95
CA LEU A 409 28.24 -9.03 -1.64
C LEU A 409 29.56 -9.06 -0.90
N ASP A 410 30.63 -9.17 -1.68
CA ASP A 410 32.02 -8.97 -1.29
C ASP A 410 32.75 -8.37 -2.51
N LEU A 411 32.52 -7.06 -2.73
CA LEU A 411 32.98 -6.35 -3.92
C LEU A 411 34.23 -5.54 -3.60
N LYS A 412 35.35 -5.84 -4.26
CA LYS A 412 36.55 -4.98 -4.23
C LYS A 412 36.28 -3.65 -4.95
N PRO A 413 37.13 -2.62 -4.74
CA PRO A 413 37.03 -1.37 -5.47
C PRO A 413 36.95 -1.58 -6.99
N GLY A 414 35.90 -1.03 -7.63
CA GLY A 414 35.64 -1.16 -9.06
C GLY A 414 34.94 -2.45 -9.49
N GLU A 415 34.77 -3.44 -8.60
CA GLU A 415 33.99 -4.64 -8.91
C GLU A 415 32.49 -4.37 -8.90
N LYS A 416 31.77 -5.23 -9.62
CA LYS A 416 30.32 -5.17 -9.76
C LYS A 416 29.68 -6.53 -9.54
N ALA A 417 28.49 -6.53 -8.97
CA ALA A 417 27.57 -7.66 -8.96
C ALA A 417 26.37 -7.37 -9.86
N GLU A 418 25.88 -8.41 -10.54
CA GLU A 418 24.71 -8.34 -11.41
C GLU A 418 23.70 -9.39 -10.97
N ALA A 419 22.43 -9.01 -10.92
CA ALA A 419 21.34 -9.87 -10.50
C ALA A 419 20.08 -9.57 -11.30
N ARG A 420 19.19 -10.55 -11.37
CA ARG A 420 17.90 -10.40 -12.06
C ARG A 420 16.80 -11.08 -11.27
N LEU A 421 15.63 -10.45 -11.23
CA LEU A 421 14.40 -11.02 -10.69
C LEU A 421 13.27 -10.89 -11.72
N LYS A 422 12.68 -12.01 -12.10
CA LYS A 422 11.48 -12.09 -12.95
C LYS A 422 10.28 -12.40 -12.08
N VAL A 423 9.20 -11.67 -12.25
CA VAL A 423 7.93 -11.82 -11.54
C VAL A 423 6.81 -11.94 -12.57
N THR A 424 6.08 -13.05 -12.54
CA THR A 424 4.93 -13.30 -13.41
C THR A 424 3.67 -13.46 -12.59
N PHE A 425 2.62 -12.77 -12.98
CA PHE A 425 1.31 -12.84 -12.35
C PHE A 425 0.37 -13.69 -13.20
N ARG A 426 -0.28 -14.69 -12.58
CA ARG A 426 -1.26 -15.55 -13.25
C ARG A 426 -2.52 -15.67 -12.43
N LYS A 427 -3.66 -15.52 -13.07
CA LYS A 427 -4.97 -15.79 -12.46
C LYS A 427 -5.41 -17.20 -12.86
N LYS A 428 -5.45 -18.12 -11.89
CA LYS A 428 -6.11 -19.41 -12.08
C LYS A 428 -7.61 -19.21 -11.97
N GLU A 429 -8.40 -19.90 -12.78
CA GLU A 429 -9.83 -20.01 -12.55
C GLU A 429 -10.05 -20.60 -11.15
N ALA A 430 -10.68 -19.82 -10.26
CA ALA A 430 -10.97 -20.29 -8.92
C ALA A 430 -11.90 -21.52 -9.03
N LYS A 431 -11.39 -22.70 -8.68
CA LYS A 431 -12.26 -23.84 -8.37
C LYS A 431 -13.03 -23.44 -7.11
N ILE A 432 -14.25 -22.92 -7.29
CA ILE A 432 -15.18 -22.68 -6.19
C ILE A 432 -15.47 -24.06 -5.59
N ALA A 433 -14.72 -24.44 -4.56
CA ALA A 433 -15.10 -25.56 -3.73
C ALA A 433 -16.44 -25.18 -3.09
N PRO A 434 -17.51 -25.97 -3.26
CA PRO A 434 -18.78 -25.68 -2.60
C PRO A 434 -18.51 -25.60 -1.10
N LYS A 435 -18.99 -24.52 -0.46
CA LYS A 435 -18.98 -24.41 1.00
C LYS A 435 -19.68 -25.66 1.55
N LYS A 436 -18.96 -26.46 2.33
CA LYS A 436 -19.54 -27.50 3.16
C LYS A 436 -20.17 -26.88 4.40
#